data_AF-A0A3B9AMU6-F1
#
_entry.id   AF-A0A3B9AMU6-F1
#
_cell.length_a   1.000
_cell.length_b   1.000
_cell.length_c   1.000
_cell.angle_alpha   90.00
_cell.angle_beta   90.00
_cell.angle_gamma   90.00
#
_symmetry.space_group_name_H-M   'P 1'
#
loop_
_entity.id
_entity.type
_entity.pdbx_description
1 polymer ?
#
loop_
_entity_poly.entity_id
_entity_poly.type
_entity_poly.pdbx_seq_one_letter_code
_entity_poly.pdbx_strand_id
1 'polypeptide(L)'
;LSVRKDTFQIIDYDRYAKFRATAPYVIRASLSNDFTREIKVSNRDSSLGAMLRCIGEKPPSDTILTHGVLFSSDAFSARKPEAVVNTHLAKLISGDQPLESILNQQITALGHTLQIVGIVKDKKPDVPPVAYLP
;
A
#
# COMPACT_ATOMS: atom_id res chain seq x y z
N LEU A 1 -17.63 -3.52 -24.05
CA LEU A 1 -16.38 -2.73 -24.21
C LEU A 1 -15.53 -2.89 -22.94
N SER A 2 -14.61 -3.84 -22.93
CA SER A 2 -13.69 -4.08 -21.81
C SER A 2 -12.43 -3.23 -21.99
N VAL A 3 -12.42 -2.03 -21.42
CA VAL A 3 -11.14 -1.36 -21.17
C VAL A 3 -10.50 -2.11 -20.01
N ARG A 4 -9.63 -3.08 -20.31
CA ARG A 4 -8.71 -3.66 -19.32
C ARG A 4 -7.80 -2.52 -18.85
N LYS A 5 -8.22 -1.87 -17.77
CA LYS A 5 -7.52 -0.80 -17.06
C LYS A 5 -6.40 -1.35 -16.16
N ASP A 6 -5.89 -2.54 -16.45
CA ASP A 6 -4.99 -3.29 -15.56
C ASP A 6 -3.51 -3.06 -15.86
N THR A 7 -3.19 -2.33 -16.94
CA THR A 7 -1.80 -1.99 -17.27
C THR A 7 -1.77 -0.67 -18.05
N PHE A 8 -1.40 0.42 -17.40
CA PHE A 8 -0.87 1.57 -18.13
C PHE A 8 0.48 1.13 -18.72
N GLN A 9 0.49 0.64 -19.98
CA GLN A 9 1.71 0.15 -20.67
C GLN A 9 2.84 1.20 -20.80
N ILE A 10 2.59 2.47 -20.45
CA ILE A 10 3.52 3.58 -20.67
C ILE A 10 4.28 3.99 -19.40
N ILE A 11 3.74 3.76 -18.20
CA ILE A 11 4.36 4.18 -16.94
C ILE A 11 4.41 2.97 -16.00
N ASP A 12 5.60 2.39 -15.87
CA ASP A 12 5.92 1.27 -14.99
C ASP A 12 7.03 1.65 -14.00
N TYR A 13 7.34 0.75 -13.07
CA TYR A 13 8.37 0.98 -12.05
C TYR A 13 9.77 1.18 -12.68
N ASP A 14 10.11 0.45 -13.74
CA ASP A 14 11.43 0.54 -14.37
C ASP A 14 11.65 1.90 -15.03
N ARG A 15 10.63 2.45 -15.70
CA ARG A 15 10.64 3.80 -16.27
C ARG A 15 10.69 4.85 -15.18
N TYR A 16 9.95 4.65 -14.09
CA TYR A 16 9.99 5.53 -12.93
C TYR A 16 11.40 5.57 -12.30
N ALA A 17 12.02 4.41 -12.09
CA ALA A 17 13.38 4.30 -11.56
C ALA A 17 14.41 4.98 -12.48
N LYS A 18 14.29 4.80 -13.80
CA LYS A 18 15.14 5.52 -14.78
C LYS A 18 14.96 7.03 -14.69
N PHE A 19 13.72 7.52 -14.64
CA PHE A 19 13.44 8.94 -14.46
C PHE A 19 14.10 9.50 -13.20
N ARG A 20 13.96 8.80 -12.05
CA ARG A 20 14.58 9.20 -10.78
C ARG A 20 16.10 9.29 -10.87
N ALA A 21 16.74 8.34 -11.55
CA ALA A 21 18.18 8.33 -11.75
C ALA A 21 18.66 9.50 -12.63
N THR A 22 17.87 9.91 -13.63
CA THR A 22 18.26 10.93 -14.62
C THR A 22 17.84 12.36 -14.27
N ALA A 23 17.03 12.57 -13.22
CA ALA A 23 16.47 13.86 -12.87
C ALA A 23 16.96 14.34 -11.48
N PRO A 24 18.24 14.71 -11.32
CA PRO A 24 18.86 14.99 -10.02
C PRO A 24 18.27 16.21 -9.30
N TYR A 25 17.65 17.13 -10.03
CA TYR A 25 16.99 18.32 -9.47
C TYR A 25 15.56 18.06 -8.97
N VAL A 26 15.01 16.87 -9.21
CA VAL A 26 13.66 16.51 -8.76
C VAL A 26 13.71 16.06 -7.29
N ILE A 27 13.36 17.00 -6.42
CA ILE A 27 13.35 16.79 -4.95
C ILE A 27 12.32 15.74 -4.54
N ARG A 28 11.18 15.66 -5.24
CA ARG A 28 10.10 14.70 -4.97
C ARG A 28 9.46 14.20 -6.26
N ALA A 29 9.22 12.90 -6.32
CA ALA A 29 8.41 12.25 -7.34
C ALA A 29 7.68 11.07 -6.69
N SER A 30 6.63 10.60 -7.35
CA SER A 30 5.84 9.46 -6.87
C SER A 30 5.23 8.73 -8.07
N LEU A 31 5.26 7.40 -8.03
CA LEU A 31 4.45 6.54 -8.88
C LEU A 31 3.38 5.90 -8.00
N SER A 32 2.11 5.96 -8.40
CA SER A 32 1.02 5.28 -7.71
C SER A 32 -0.03 4.75 -8.69
N ASN A 33 -0.49 3.53 -8.46
CA ASN A 33 -1.68 2.96 -9.11
C ASN A 33 -2.70 2.56 -8.04
N ASP A 34 -3.92 3.06 -8.19
CA ASP A 34 -4.99 2.87 -7.22
C ASP A 34 -6.06 1.92 -7.77
N PHE A 35 -6.44 0.92 -6.97
CA PHE A 35 -7.48 -0.05 -7.28
C PHE A 35 -8.44 -0.17 -6.10
N THR A 36 -9.75 -0.05 -6.33
CA THR A 36 -10.76 -0.41 -5.32
C THR A 36 -11.05 -1.91 -5.45
N ARG A 37 -10.71 -2.67 -4.42
CA ARG A 37 -10.84 -4.14 -4.40
C ARG A 37 -11.20 -4.64 -3.02
N GLU A 38 -11.69 -5.87 -2.98
CA GLU A 38 -11.81 -6.62 -1.75
C GLU A 38 -10.46 -7.20 -1.34
N ILE A 39 -10.18 -7.17 -0.04
CA ILE A 39 -9.07 -7.88 0.60
C ILE A 39 -9.62 -8.95 1.52
N LYS A 40 -8.88 -10.05 1.67
CA LYS A 40 -9.15 -11.07 2.69
C LYS A 40 -8.12 -10.95 3.80
N VAL A 41 -8.57 -10.90 5.05
CA VAL A 41 -7.68 -10.94 6.21
C VAL A 41 -7.52 -12.39 6.63
N SER A 42 -6.30 -12.80 6.96
CA SER A 42 -6.05 -14.13 7.50
C SER A 42 -6.81 -14.31 8.81
N ASN A 43 -7.42 -15.49 9.00
CA ASN A 43 -8.27 -15.79 10.15
C ASN A 43 -9.62 -15.04 10.18
N ARG A 44 -10.07 -14.51 9.04
CA ARG A 44 -11.40 -13.92 8.90
C ARG A 44 -12.11 -14.46 7.66
N ASP A 45 -13.35 -14.91 7.83
CA ASP A 45 -14.15 -15.47 6.73
C ASP A 45 -14.76 -14.41 5.81
N SER A 46 -14.77 -13.15 6.22
CA SER A 46 -15.32 -12.03 5.45
C SER A 46 -14.25 -11.24 4.69
N SER A 47 -14.56 -10.80 3.47
CA SER A 47 -13.76 -9.80 2.76
C SER A 47 -14.05 -8.38 3.24
N LEU A 48 -13.07 -7.48 3.08
CA LEU A 48 -13.17 -6.06 3.39
C LEU A 48 -12.91 -5.26 2.12
N GLY A 49 -13.72 -4.22 1.87
CA GLY A 49 -13.43 -3.25 0.81
C GLY A 49 -12.26 -2.34 1.21
N ALA A 50 -11.25 -2.25 0.36
CA ALA A 50 -10.12 -1.35 0.56
C ALA A 50 -9.66 -0.72 -0.77
N MET A 51 -9.04 0.45 -0.67
CA MET A 51 -8.26 1.01 -1.75
C MET A 51 -6.85 0.42 -1.68
N LEU A 52 -6.48 -0.35 -2.70
CA LEU A 52 -5.12 -0.82 -2.90
C LEU A 52 -4.35 0.25 -3.65
N ARG A 53 -3.26 0.74 -3.09
CA ARG A 53 -2.41 1.75 -3.68
C ARG A 53 -1.02 1.18 -3.86
N CYS A 54 -0.71 0.74 -5.07
CA CYS A 54 0.62 0.27 -5.43
C CYS A 54 1.52 1.48 -5.66
N ILE A 55 2.61 1.62 -4.90
CA ILE A 55 3.47 2.80 -4.92
C ILE A 55 4.90 2.43 -5.29
N GLY A 56 5.60 3.31 -6.00
CA GLY A 56 7.01 3.11 -6.36
C GLY A 56 8.03 3.67 -5.37
N GLU A 57 7.57 4.29 -4.27
CA GLU A 57 8.40 4.85 -3.21
C GLU A 57 7.64 4.81 -1.87
N LYS A 58 8.15 5.48 -0.84
CA LYS A 58 7.48 5.63 0.45
C LYS A 58 6.04 6.16 0.30
N PRO A 59 5.14 5.81 1.24
CA PRO A 59 3.82 6.41 1.32
C PRO A 59 3.87 7.95 1.28
N PRO A 60 2.84 8.62 0.76
CA PRO A 60 2.80 10.07 0.59
C PRO A 60 3.23 10.84 1.85
N SER A 61 3.88 12.01 1.69
CA SER A 61 4.47 12.78 2.81
C SER A 61 3.46 13.34 3.83
N ASP A 62 2.18 13.19 3.56
CA ASP A 62 1.06 13.44 4.45
C ASP A 62 0.64 12.21 5.25
N THR A 63 1.41 11.12 5.20
CA THR A 63 1.28 9.96 6.09
C THR A 63 2.34 9.98 7.19
N ILE A 64 1.96 9.57 8.40
CA ILE A 64 2.83 9.46 9.57
C ILE A 64 2.82 8.01 10.01
N LEU A 65 3.99 7.38 10.11
CA LEU A 65 4.11 6.04 10.68
C LEU A 65 3.66 6.08 12.15
N THR A 66 2.72 5.22 12.49
CA THR A 66 2.21 5.09 13.87
C THR A 66 2.68 3.82 14.54
N HIS A 67 2.73 2.69 13.81
CA HIS A 67 3.13 1.39 14.33
C HIS A 67 3.90 0.61 13.26
N GLY A 68 4.80 -0.28 13.67
CA GLY A 68 5.60 -1.12 12.78
C GLY A 68 6.67 -0.35 12.02
N VAL A 69 6.88 -0.69 10.75
CA VAL A 69 7.90 -0.11 9.87
C VAL A 69 7.30 0.33 8.53
N LEU A 70 7.96 1.27 7.86
CA LEU A 70 7.72 1.55 6.45
C LEU A 70 8.46 0.52 5.58
N PHE A 71 8.19 0.52 4.28
CA PHE A 71 8.89 -0.29 3.30
C PHE A 71 10.41 -0.11 3.39
N SER A 72 11.13 -1.24 3.33
CA SER A 72 12.59 -1.23 3.20
C SER A 72 13.02 -0.68 1.84
N SER A 73 14.27 -0.27 1.71
CA SER A 73 14.81 0.33 0.46
C SER A 73 14.74 -0.59 -0.75
N ASP A 74 14.75 -1.90 -0.53
CA ASP A 74 14.65 -2.97 -1.53
C ASP A 74 13.21 -3.49 -1.74
N ALA A 75 12.22 -3.02 -0.97
CA ALA A 75 10.84 -3.54 -1.05
C ALA A 75 10.25 -3.42 -2.46
N PHE A 76 10.51 -2.30 -3.14
CA PHE A 76 9.98 -1.98 -4.47
C PHE A 76 10.68 -2.76 -5.58
N SER A 77 12.02 -2.82 -5.55
CA SER A 77 12.79 -3.54 -6.57
C SER A 77 12.63 -5.06 -6.46
N ALA A 78 12.52 -5.59 -5.23
CA ALA A 78 12.32 -7.00 -4.97
C ALA A 78 10.84 -7.44 -4.97
N ARG A 79 9.90 -6.49 -5.12
CA ARG A 79 8.44 -6.74 -5.06
C ARG A 79 8.06 -7.53 -3.81
N LYS A 80 8.56 -7.09 -2.64
CA LYS A 80 8.35 -7.82 -1.40
C LYS A 80 6.86 -7.96 -1.10
N PRO A 81 6.41 -9.12 -0.60
CA PRO A 81 5.02 -9.37 -0.27
C PRO A 81 4.65 -8.69 1.07
N GLU A 82 4.77 -7.36 1.10
CA GLU A 82 4.58 -6.53 2.29
C GLU A 82 3.50 -5.48 2.00
N ALA A 83 2.78 -5.07 3.04
CA ALA A 83 1.78 -4.02 2.96
C ALA A 83 1.91 -3.07 4.16
N VAL A 84 1.71 -1.79 3.89
CA VAL A 84 1.51 -0.78 4.94
C VAL A 84 0.05 -0.34 4.86
N VAL A 85 -0.67 -0.34 5.97
CA VAL A 85 -2.10 -0.01 5.99
C VAL A 85 -2.34 1.31 6.69
N ASN A 86 -3.39 2.05 6.32
CA ASN A 86 -3.74 3.23 7.09
C ASN A 86 -4.56 2.90 8.34
N THR A 87 -4.71 3.85 9.25
CA THR A 87 -5.45 3.66 10.52
C THR A 87 -6.91 3.25 10.30
N HIS A 88 -7.54 3.67 9.19
CA HIS A 88 -8.92 3.29 8.87
C HIS A 88 -9.03 1.81 8.52
N LEU A 89 -8.16 1.33 7.63
CA LEU A 89 -8.10 -0.09 7.29
C LEU A 89 -7.67 -0.92 8.50
N ALA A 90 -6.67 -0.45 9.24
CA ALA A 90 -6.21 -1.10 10.46
C ALA A 90 -7.35 -1.33 11.46
N LYS A 91 -8.21 -0.33 11.66
CA LYS A 91 -9.37 -0.42 12.54
C LYS A 91 -10.45 -1.39 12.03
N LEU A 92 -10.66 -1.46 10.72
CA LEU A 92 -11.58 -2.45 10.14
C LEU A 92 -11.09 -3.89 10.33
N ILE A 93 -9.77 -4.08 10.27
CA ILE A 93 -9.11 -5.37 10.47
C ILE A 93 -9.11 -5.75 11.95
N SER A 94 -8.66 -4.85 12.84
CA SER A 94 -8.52 -5.11 14.27
C SER A 94 -9.85 -5.21 15.01
N GLY A 95 -10.89 -4.54 14.50
CA GLY A 95 -12.18 -4.42 15.20
C GLY A 95 -12.00 -3.71 16.54
N ASP A 96 -12.29 -4.41 17.64
CA ASP A 96 -12.14 -3.89 19.00
C ASP A 96 -10.72 -4.09 19.57
N GLN A 97 -9.84 -4.82 18.87
CA GLN A 97 -8.46 -5.05 19.30
C GLN A 97 -7.59 -3.81 19.06
N PRO A 98 -6.49 -3.64 19.82
CA PRO A 98 -5.48 -2.61 19.57
C PRO A 98 -4.98 -2.66 18.12
N LEU A 99 -4.69 -1.50 17.51
CA LEU A 99 -4.29 -1.44 16.09
C LEU A 99 -3.03 -2.26 15.82
N GLU A 100 -2.07 -2.28 16.75
CA GLU A 100 -0.83 -3.07 16.64
C GLU A 100 -1.04 -4.59 16.53
N SER A 101 -2.21 -5.10 16.94
CA SER A 101 -2.53 -6.53 16.83
C SER A 101 -2.54 -7.05 15.39
N ILE A 102 -2.65 -6.15 14.40
CA ILE A 102 -2.66 -6.52 12.97
C ILE A 102 -1.26 -6.61 12.38
N LEU A 103 -0.23 -6.14 13.09
CA LEU A 103 1.14 -6.24 12.60
C LEU A 103 1.52 -7.71 12.44
N ASN A 104 2.25 -8.01 11.37
CA ASN A 104 2.60 -9.37 10.93
C ASN A 104 1.42 -10.24 10.49
N GLN A 105 0.17 -9.78 10.56
CA GLN A 105 -0.94 -10.49 9.95
C GLN A 105 -0.84 -10.43 8.43
N GLN A 106 -1.41 -11.43 7.78
CA GLN A 106 -1.41 -11.53 6.33
C GLN A 106 -2.76 -11.09 5.77
N ILE A 107 -2.72 -10.30 4.69
CA ILE A 107 -3.87 -9.98 3.86
C ILE A 107 -3.68 -10.59 2.48
N THR A 108 -4.75 -11.04 1.84
CA THR A 108 -4.72 -11.46 0.44
C THR A 108 -5.40 -10.39 -0.41
N ALA A 109 -4.67 -9.88 -1.40
CA ALA A 109 -5.13 -8.85 -2.32
C ALA A 109 -4.53 -9.12 -3.71
N LEU A 110 -5.32 -8.94 -4.78
CA LEU A 110 -4.87 -9.16 -6.18
C LEU A 110 -4.26 -10.55 -6.44
N GLY A 111 -4.66 -11.58 -5.69
CA GLY A 111 -4.10 -12.93 -5.80
C GLY A 111 -2.75 -13.12 -5.09
N HIS A 112 -2.27 -12.12 -4.36
CA HIS A 112 -1.03 -12.18 -3.58
C HIS A 112 -1.33 -12.11 -2.08
N THR A 113 -0.58 -12.88 -1.30
CA THR A 113 -0.58 -12.81 0.17
C THR A 113 0.51 -11.84 0.60
N LEU A 114 0.14 -10.84 1.38
CA LEU A 114 0.98 -9.72 1.79
C LEU A 114 0.98 -9.62 3.31
N GLN A 115 2.14 -9.42 3.91
CA GLN A 115 2.29 -9.22 5.34
C GLN A 115 2.11 -7.74 5.71
N ILE A 116 1.29 -7.44 6.71
CA ILE A 116 1.17 -6.07 7.23
C ILE A 116 2.43 -5.76 8.06
N VAL A 117 3.28 -4.88 7.55
CA VAL A 117 4.54 -4.48 8.20
C VAL A 117 4.43 -3.15 8.94
N GLY A 118 3.41 -2.34 8.65
CA GLY A 118 3.25 -1.04 9.26
C GLY A 118 1.86 -0.45 9.18
N ILE A 119 1.61 0.51 10.07
CA ILE A 119 0.36 1.27 10.15
C ILE A 119 0.69 2.76 10.05
N VAL A 120 0.08 3.45 9.10
CA VAL A 120 0.23 4.89 8.90
C VAL A 120 -1.05 5.64 9.24
N LYS A 121 -0.92 6.86 9.73
CA LYS A 121 -2.01 7.80 9.90
C LYS A 121 -1.90 8.89 8.85
N ASP A 122 -2.97 9.08 8.09
CA ASP A 122 -3.06 10.20 7.16
C ASP A 122 -3.29 11.51 7.94
N LYS A 123 -2.69 12.61 7.48
CA LYS A 123 -2.90 13.96 8.05
C LYS A 123 -4.31 14.48 7.77
N LYS A 124 -4.93 14.01 6.68
CA LYS A 124 -6.31 14.36 6.33
C LYS A 124 -7.26 13.40 7.06
N PRO A 125 -8.38 13.89 7.61
CA PRO A 125 -9.33 13.04 8.34
C PRO A 125 -10.24 12.20 7.44
N ASP A 126 -10.37 12.57 6.17
CA ASP A 126 -11.31 11.95 5.22
C ASP A 126 -10.56 11.14 4.17
N VAL A 127 -10.00 10.01 4.61
CA VAL A 127 -9.24 9.09 3.74
C VAL A 127 -9.89 7.71 3.83
N PRO A 128 -10.16 7.05 2.70
CA PRO A 128 -10.74 5.71 2.73
C PRO A 128 -9.80 4.71 3.39
N PRO A 129 -10.27 3.50 3.72
CA PRO A 129 -9.38 2.39 4.09
C PRO A 129 -8.38 2.09 2.97
N VAL A 130 -7.08 2.22 3.24
CA VAL A 130 -6.01 2.04 2.23
C VAL A 130 -5.00 0.98 2.66
N ALA A 131 -4.64 0.11 1.71
CA ALA A 131 -3.44 -0.70 1.78
C ALA A 131 -2.43 -0.20 0.73
N TYR A 132 -1.28 0.27 1.19
CA TYR A 132 -0.13 0.62 0.36
C TYR A 132 0.67 -0.65 0.08
N LEU A 133 1.04 -0.86 -1.19
CA LEU A 133 1.78 -2.03 -1.67
C LEU A 133 3.03 -1.56 -2.46
N PRO A 134 4.19 -2.18 -2.30
CA PRO A 134 5.41 -1.83 -3.05
C PRO A 134 5.43 -2.41 -4.48
#